data_AF-A0A181ZDG3-F1
#
_entry.id   AF-A0A181ZDG3-F1
#
_cell.length_a   1.000
_cell.length_b   1.000
_cell.length_c   1.000
_cell.angle_alpha   90.00
_cell.angle_beta   90.00
_cell.angle_gamma   90.00
#
_symmetry.space_group_name_H-M   'P 1'
#
loop_
_entity.id
_entity.type
_entity.pdbx_description
1 polymer ?
#
loop_
_entity_poly.entity_id
_entity_poly.type
_entity_poly.pdbx_seq_one_letter_code
_entity_poly.pdbx_strand_id
1 'polypeptide(L)'
;MGTRYGVRVGNSNGTGRRRGGLIGIIVVAAYLVLRFGVLAWREHEAGMSTGAVIGTLFLYAAAIFAIIEIVLAVQNASTRRREAALALAHPGAHLAPALFTKDLATDVRRTAAMLGAELGSDVPRRGHATVVADHNGIGIYVGGTTPRLVVGIPRNQVRAVSTGETKAAGRYTFGTVDALRVIVDNGQWTTIDLPLYRTVIGFAKHLHGEALEAQVRSVAVAAGVRQETPLPGTTR
;
A
#
# COMPACT_ATOMS: atom_id res chain seq x y z
N MET A 1 -45.70 20.01 10.10
CA MET A 1 -44.53 20.60 10.80
C MET A 1 -43.35 19.66 10.56
N GLY A 2 -42.34 19.94 9.76
CA GLY A 2 -41.80 21.22 9.31
C GLY A 2 -40.45 21.48 9.97
N THR A 3 -39.41 20.71 9.60
CA THR A 3 -38.03 21.14 9.85
C THR A 3 -37.13 20.73 8.70
N ARG A 4 -36.74 21.75 7.93
CA ARG A 4 -35.72 21.71 6.90
C ARG A 4 -34.34 21.61 7.56
N TYR A 5 -33.50 20.70 7.08
CA TYR A 5 -32.05 20.88 7.00
C TYR A 5 -31.67 20.40 5.59
N GLY A 6 -31.27 21.25 4.66
CA GLY A 6 -30.12 22.11 4.81
C GLY A 6 -28.95 21.40 4.12
N VAL A 7 -28.94 21.50 2.79
CA VAL A 7 -27.91 20.97 1.90
C VAL A 7 -26.52 21.44 2.32
N ARG A 8 -25.57 20.52 2.51
CA ARG A 8 -24.16 20.75 2.14
C ARG A 8 -23.81 19.86 0.96
N VAL A 9 -23.98 20.40 -0.24
CA VAL A 9 -23.24 19.97 -1.43
C VAL A 9 -21.78 20.37 -1.16
N GLY A 10 -21.07 19.48 -0.48
CA GLY A 10 -19.62 19.56 -0.30
C GLY A 10 -18.97 19.12 -1.59
N ASN A 11 -18.60 20.10 -2.41
CA ASN A 11 -17.69 20.06 -3.55
C ASN A 11 -16.95 18.72 -3.76
N SER A 12 -17.48 17.87 -4.64
CA SER A 12 -16.86 16.59 -5.05
C SER A 12 -15.73 16.77 -6.07
N ASN A 13 -15.18 17.98 -6.20
CA ASN A 13 -14.01 18.24 -7.03
C ASN A 13 -12.71 17.92 -6.27
N GLY A 14 -12.38 16.63 -6.17
CA GLY A 14 -11.10 16.23 -5.55
C GLY A 14 -10.58 14.84 -5.88
N THR A 15 -11.39 13.94 -6.44
CA THR A 15 -11.01 12.51 -6.56
C THR A 15 -10.65 12.06 -7.97
N GLY A 16 -10.72 12.93 -8.97
CA GLY A 16 -10.30 12.63 -10.36
C GLY A 16 -8.79 12.69 -10.60
N ARG A 17 -8.04 13.43 -9.78
CA ARG A 17 -6.68 13.89 -10.15
C ARG A 17 -5.52 12.94 -9.80
N ARG A 18 -5.75 11.88 -9.00
CA ARG A 18 -4.69 10.97 -8.52
C ARG A 18 -4.61 9.61 -9.23
N ARG A 19 -5.56 9.30 -10.11
CA ARG A 19 -5.55 8.02 -10.88
C ARG A 19 -4.64 8.07 -12.11
N GLY A 20 -4.19 9.26 -12.54
CA GLY A 20 -3.46 9.47 -13.79
C GLY A 20 -1.96 9.74 -13.67
N GLY A 21 -1.36 9.78 -12.47
CA GLY A 21 0.04 10.18 -12.31
C GLY A 21 1.02 9.21 -13.01
N LEU A 22 1.16 7.99 -12.48
CA LEU A 22 2.09 7.01 -13.04
C LEU A 22 1.67 6.51 -14.44
N ILE A 23 0.36 6.35 -14.68
CA ILE A 23 -0.14 5.93 -16.00
C ILE A 23 0.08 7.03 -17.03
N GLY A 24 -0.19 8.29 -16.66
CA GLY A 24 0.10 9.43 -17.51
C GLY A 24 1.59 9.48 -17.82
N ILE A 25 2.46 9.26 -16.83
CA ILE A 25 3.91 9.18 -17.04
C ILE A 25 4.29 8.02 -17.95
N ILE A 26 3.78 6.81 -17.74
CA ILE A 26 4.11 5.63 -18.56
C ILE A 26 3.56 5.78 -19.98
N VAL A 27 2.33 6.28 -20.14
CA VAL A 27 1.70 6.50 -21.44
C VAL A 27 2.39 7.65 -22.17
N VAL A 28 2.76 8.73 -21.49
CA VAL A 28 3.56 9.82 -22.07
C VAL A 28 4.94 9.31 -22.44
N ALA A 29 5.62 8.53 -21.58
CA ALA A 29 6.91 7.93 -21.88
C ALA A 29 6.84 7.01 -23.11
N ALA A 30 5.86 6.09 -23.15
CA ALA A 30 5.65 5.19 -24.28
C ALA A 30 5.27 5.96 -25.56
N TYR A 31 4.44 6.99 -25.45
CA TYR A 31 4.08 7.87 -26.55
C TYR A 31 5.29 8.66 -27.06
N LEU A 32 6.14 9.18 -26.17
CA LEU A 32 7.35 9.91 -26.54
C LEU A 32 8.33 8.96 -27.24
N VAL A 33 8.55 7.76 -26.70
CA VAL A 33 9.40 6.74 -27.32
C VAL A 33 8.87 6.33 -28.70
N LEU A 34 7.56 6.07 -28.83
CA LEU A 34 6.96 5.71 -30.12
C LEU A 34 6.97 6.87 -31.11
N ARG A 35 6.53 8.05 -30.69
CA ARG A 35 6.42 9.21 -31.57
C ARG A 35 7.78 9.70 -32.03
N PHE A 36 8.77 9.76 -31.15
CA PHE A 36 10.12 10.20 -31.48
C PHE A 36 11.00 9.06 -32.01
N GLY A 37 10.68 7.79 -31.74
CA GLY A 37 11.27 6.66 -32.45
C GLY A 37 10.86 6.62 -33.92
N VAL A 38 9.58 6.93 -34.22
CA VAL A 38 9.09 7.08 -35.60
C VAL A 38 9.67 8.34 -36.26
N LEU A 39 9.84 9.43 -35.51
CA LEU A 39 10.47 10.66 -36.02
C LEU A 39 11.96 10.44 -36.31
N ALA A 40 12.69 9.80 -35.39
CA ALA A 40 14.08 9.42 -35.57
C ALA A 40 14.28 8.43 -36.72
N TRP A 41 13.35 7.48 -36.94
CA TRP A 41 13.35 6.60 -38.12
C TRP A 41 13.25 7.42 -39.42
N ARG A 42 12.31 8.35 -39.48
CA ARG A 42 12.13 9.24 -40.65
C ARG A 42 13.29 10.23 -40.83
N GLU A 43 13.89 10.70 -39.74
CA GLU A 43 15.02 11.64 -39.75
C GLU A 43 16.34 10.94 -40.11
N HIS A 44 16.50 9.67 -39.76
CA HIS A 44 17.57 8.82 -40.26
C HIS A 44 17.45 8.58 -41.77
N GLU A 45 16.24 8.33 -42.28
CA GLU A 45 15.97 8.30 -43.74
C GLU A 45 16.25 9.66 -44.41
N ALA A 46 16.11 10.78 -43.67
CA ALA A 46 16.36 12.13 -44.17
C ALA A 46 17.82 12.63 -44.00
N GLY A 47 18.75 11.77 -43.58
CA GLY A 47 20.20 12.08 -43.56
C GLY A 47 20.73 12.73 -42.28
N MET A 48 19.98 12.70 -41.18
CA MET A 48 20.44 13.20 -39.88
C MET A 48 21.46 12.24 -39.24
N SER A 49 22.51 12.76 -38.58
CA SER A 49 23.57 11.92 -38.02
C SER A 49 23.03 10.99 -36.92
N THR A 50 23.44 9.71 -36.95
CA THR A 50 23.09 8.68 -35.96
C THR A 50 23.35 9.14 -34.51
N GLY A 51 24.35 10.01 -34.29
CA GLY A 51 24.67 10.57 -32.98
C GLY A 51 23.57 11.47 -32.40
N ALA A 52 22.85 12.23 -33.24
CA ALA A 52 21.74 13.07 -32.79
C ALA A 52 20.58 12.20 -32.29
N VAL A 53 20.21 11.15 -33.04
CA VAL A 53 19.16 10.20 -32.66
C VAL A 53 19.47 9.49 -31.34
N ILE A 54 20.71 9.01 -31.17
CA ILE A 54 21.15 8.37 -29.93
C ILE A 54 21.10 9.35 -28.76
N GLY A 55 21.53 10.59 -28.96
CA GLY A 55 21.50 11.64 -27.93
C GLY A 55 20.09 11.93 -27.42
N THR A 56 19.11 12.04 -28.33
CA THR A 56 17.71 12.32 -27.96
C THR A 56 17.09 11.14 -27.20
N LEU A 57 17.37 9.90 -27.61
CA LEU A 57 16.90 8.70 -26.90
C LEU A 57 17.49 8.61 -25.49
N PHE A 58 18.79 8.92 -25.33
CA PHE A 58 19.43 8.97 -24.02
C PHE A 58 18.82 10.03 -23.11
N LEU A 59 18.54 11.23 -23.64
CA LEU A 59 17.91 12.30 -22.89
C LEU A 59 16.53 11.87 -22.37
N TYR A 60 15.74 11.17 -23.18
CA TYR A 60 14.43 10.66 -22.76
C TYR A 60 14.54 9.54 -21.73
N ALA A 61 15.48 8.60 -21.90
CA ALA A 61 15.74 7.56 -20.91
C ALA A 61 16.11 8.18 -19.55
N ALA A 62 16.98 9.18 -19.55
CA ALA A 62 17.36 9.92 -18.35
C ALA A 62 16.15 10.66 -17.72
N ALA A 63 15.31 11.30 -18.54
CA ALA A 63 14.11 11.99 -18.06
C ALA A 63 13.08 11.03 -17.44
N ILE A 64 12.83 9.88 -18.07
CA ILE A 64 11.92 8.84 -17.53
C ILE A 64 12.47 8.30 -16.22
N PHE A 65 13.77 7.99 -16.18
CA PHE A 65 14.44 7.53 -14.97
C PHE A 65 14.30 8.54 -13.83
N ALA A 66 14.55 9.83 -14.10
CA ALA A 66 14.39 10.90 -13.11
C ALA A 66 12.95 11.00 -12.58
N ILE A 67 11.94 10.87 -13.45
CA ILE A 67 10.54 10.89 -13.03
C ILE A 67 10.21 9.69 -12.14
N ILE A 68 10.68 8.49 -12.49
CA ILE A 68 10.48 7.28 -11.69
C ILE A 68 11.11 7.48 -10.30
N GLU A 69 12.37 7.91 -10.25
CA GLU A 69 13.08 8.21 -9.00
C GLU A 69 12.32 9.23 -8.14
N ILE A 70 11.80 10.31 -8.72
CA ILE A 70 11.01 11.31 -7.98
C ILE A 70 9.74 10.68 -7.39
N VAL A 71 8.99 9.90 -8.18
CA VAL A 71 7.77 9.25 -7.68
C VAL A 71 8.09 8.29 -6.53
N LEU A 72 9.15 7.51 -6.66
CA LEU A 72 9.59 6.56 -5.63
C LEU A 72 10.08 7.30 -4.37
N ALA A 73 10.85 8.36 -4.53
CA ALA A 73 11.33 9.22 -3.44
C ALA A 73 10.14 9.84 -2.68
N VAL A 74 9.12 10.32 -3.38
CA VAL A 74 7.91 10.89 -2.77
C VAL A 74 7.12 9.81 -2.01
N GLN A 75 6.95 8.61 -2.58
CA GLN A 75 6.26 7.51 -1.91
C GLN A 75 6.98 7.08 -0.63
N ASN A 76 8.30 6.87 -0.71
CA ASN A 76 9.12 6.53 0.45
C ASN A 76 9.14 7.64 1.49
N ALA A 77 9.22 8.90 1.08
CA ALA A 77 9.15 10.04 1.99
C ALA A 77 7.80 10.09 2.71
N SER A 78 6.68 9.82 2.00
CA SER A 78 5.36 9.77 2.62
C SER A 78 5.25 8.64 3.65
N THR A 79 5.76 7.45 3.34
CA THR A 79 5.78 6.31 4.27
C THR A 79 6.64 6.60 5.49
N ARG A 80 7.86 7.11 5.30
CA ARG A 80 8.75 7.48 6.40
C ARG A 80 8.17 8.57 7.30
N ARG A 81 7.53 9.58 6.71
CA ARG A 81 6.83 10.63 7.48
C ARG A 81 5.68 10.05 8.31
N ARG A 82 4.93 9.10 7.76
CA ARG A 82 3.88 8.39 8.50
C ARG A 82 4.47 7.59 9.65
N GLU A 83 5.51 6.81 9.40
CA GLU A 83 6.15 6.00 10.45
C GLU A 83 6.76 6.85 11.55
N ALA A 84 7.41 7.96 11.20
CA ALA A 84 7.90 8.92 12.19
C ALA A 84 6.77 9.50 13.04
N ALA A 85 5.66 9.91 12.42
CA ALA A 85 4.50 10.41 13.15
C ALA A 85 3.85 9.32 14.02
N LEU A 86 3.77 8.08 13.55
CA LEU A 86 3.24 6.96 14.30
C LEU A 86 4.14 6.56 15.46
N ALA A 87 5.47 6.62 15.30
CA ALA A 87 6.42 6.36 16.37
C ALA A 87 6.29 7.38 17.51
N LEU A 88 5.95 8.63 17.18
CA LEU A 88 5.66 9.66 18.19
C LEU A 88 4.30 9.42 18.86
N ALA A 89 3.27 9.01 18.10
CA ALA A 89 1.93 8.78 18.63
C ALA A 89 1.81 7.46 19.43
N HIS A 90 2.62 6.46 19.09
CA HIS A 90 2.65 5.13 19.71
C HIS A 90 4.08 4.76 20.14
N PRO A 91 4.60 5.35 21.24
CA PRO A 91 5.94 5.05 21.72
C PRO A 91 6.08 3.56 22.06
N GLY A 92 7.11 2.92 21.50
CA GLY A 92 7.40 1.49 21.74
C GLY A 92 6.55 0.51 20.91
N ALA A 93 5.65 0.99 20.05
CA ALA A 93 4.91 0.13 19.14
C ALA A 93 5.80 -0.39 18.00
N HIS A 94 5.52 -1.62 17.55
CA HIS A 94 6.11 -2.17 16.34
C HIS A 94 5.39 -1.65 15.10
N LEU A 95 6.16 -1.13 14.14
CA LEU A 95 5.66 -0.56 12.90
C LEU A 95 6.05 -1.47 11.72
N ALA A 96 5.06 -1.99 11.00
CA ALA A 96 5.27 -2.80 9.80
C ALA A 96 4.63 -2.14 8.57
N PRO A 97 5.40 -1.80 7.52
CA PRO A 97 4.86 -1.27 6.28
C PRO A 97 3.95 -2.30 5.59
N ALA A 98 2.74 -1.89 5.20
CA ALA A 98 1.76 -2.73 4.50
C ALA A 98 1.16 -2.04 3.27
N LEU A 99 0.61 -2.83 2.35
CA LEU A 99 -0.09 -2.31 1.16
C LEU A 99 -1.60 -2.59 1.23
N PHE A 100 -2.41 -1.56 1.01
CA PHE A 100 -3.85 -1.70 0.82
C PHE A 100 -4.17 -2.15 -0.61
N THR A 101 -5.07 -3.13 -0.70
CA THR A 101 -5.72 -3.58 -1.94
C THR A 101 -7.22 -3.40 -1.84
N LYS A 102 -7.91 -3.52 -2.98
CA LYS A 102 -9.38 -3.35 -3.02
C LYS A 102 -10.07 -4.44 -2.19
N ASP A 103 -9.54 -5.65 -2.27
CA ASP A 103 -10.11 -6.81 -1.60
C ASP A 103 -9.83 -6.70 -0.10
N LEU A 104 -8.60 -6.32 0.29
CA LEU A 104 -8.29 -6.01 1.69
C LEU A 104 -9.15 -4.87 2.26
N ALA A 105 -9.45 -3.83 1.48
CA ALA A 105 -10.35 -2.77 1.93
C ALA A 105 -11.77 -3.29 2.19
N THR A 106 -12.20 -4.32 1.47
CA THR A 106 -13.48 -4.99 1.68
C THR A 106 -13.42 -5.86 2.93
N ASP A 107 -12.33 -6.61 3.11
CA ASP A 107 -12.11 -7.45 4.28
C ASP A 107 -12.04 -6.61 5.55
N VAL A 108 -11.31 -5.49 5.54
CA VAL A 108 -11.25 -4.55 6.67
C VAL A 108 -12.62 -3.98 7.02
N ARG A 109 -13.43 -3.60 6.02
CA ARG A 109 -14.81 -3.12 6.28
C ARG A 109 -15.67 -4.23 6.87
N ARG A 110 -15.56 -5.45 6.35
CA ARG A 110 -16.27 -6.62 6.86
C ARG A 110 -15.87 -6.92 8.30
N THR A 111 -14.58 -6.98 8.59
CA THR A 111 -14.09 -7.26 9.94
C THR A 111 -14.46 -6.14 10.91
N ALA A 112 -14.35 -4.87 10.52
CA ALA A 112 -14.82 -3.77 11.36
C ALA A 112 -16.33 -3.90 11.69
N ALA A 113 -17.16 -4.23 10.69
CA ALA A 113 -18.58 -4.47 10.91
C ALA A 113 -18.84 -5.67 11.83
N MET A 114 -18.09 -6.77 11.68
CA MET A 114 -18.20 -7.93 12.56
C MET A 114 -17.77 -7.60 14.00
N LEU A 115 -16.73 -6.80 14.18
CA LEU A 115 -16.25 -6.39 15.50
C LEU A 115 -17.13 -5.32 16.16
N GLY A 116 -18.14 -4.79 15.45
CA GLY A 116 -18.87 -3.61 15.89
C GLY A 116 -17.97 -2.38 16.04
N ALA A 117 -16.81 -2.38 15.39
CA ALA A 117 -15.82 -1.33 15.49
C ALA A 117 -16.14 -0.21 14.48
N GLU A 118 -16.14 1.03 14.95
CA GLU A 118 -16.22 2.18 14.06
C GLU A 118 -14.93 2.32 13.25
N LEU A 119 -15.08 2.48 11.94
CA LEU A 119 -13.96 2.82 11.07
C LEU A 119 -13.55 4.27 11.37
N GLY A 120 -12.31 4.47 11.80
CA GLY A 120 -11.81 5.81 12.14
C GLY A 120 -11.72 6.76 10.93
N SER A 121 -11.72 6.21 9.71
CA SER A 121 -11.73 6.98 8.45
C SER A 121 -12.19 6.13 7.26
N ASP A 122 -12.42 6.75 6.11
CA ASP A 122 -12.74 6.02 4.88
C ASP A 122 -11.58 5.09 4.49
N VAL A 123 -11.89 3.80 4.33
CA VAL A 123 -10.91 2.77 3.97
C VAL A 123 -10.49 2.97 2.52
N PRO A 124 -9.22 3.33 2.25
CA PRO A 124 -8.76 3.56 0.90
C PRO A 124 -8.78 2.26 0.12
N ARG A 125 -9.25 2.33 -1.14
CA ARG A 125 -9.29 1.14 -2.01
C ARG A 125 -7.90 0.57 -2.29
N ARG A 126 -6.85 1.40 -2.32
CA ARG A 126 -5.45 1.02 -2.58
C ARG A 126 -4.51 2.05 -1.97
N GLY A 127 -3.29 1.65 -1.60
CA GLY A 127 -2.23 2.57 -1.22
C GLY A 127 -1.27 2.00 -0.18
N HIS A 128 -0.35 2.83 0.33
CA HIS A 128 0.52 2.43 1.44
C HIS A 128 -0.21 2.60 2.77
N ALA A 129 -0.02 1.64 3.65
CA ALA A 129 -0.39 1.67 5.06
C ALA A 129 0.80 1.30 5.94
N THR A 130 0.61 1.50 7.23
CA THR A 130 1.50 0.99 8.27
C THR A 130 0.64 0.27 9.30
N VAL A 131 1.01 -0.97 9.60
CA VAL A 131 0.47 -1.72 10.73
C VAL A 131 1.22 -1.27 11.97
N VAL A 132 0.47 -0.92 13.01
CA VAL A 132 0.97 -0.55 14.33
C VAL A 132 0.53 -1.65 15.28
N ALA A 133 1.48 -2.30 15.94
CA ALA A 133 1.21 -3.32 16.94
C ALA A 133 1.79 -2.89 18.28
N ASP A 134 0.96 -2.88 19.31
CA ASP A 134 1.32 -2.53 20.68
C ASP A 134 0.46 -3.33 21.68
N HIS A 135 0.66 -3.12 22.98
CA HIS A 135 -0.12 -3.81 24.01
C HIS A 135 -1.63 -3.49 23.98
N ASN A 136 -2.06 -2.44 23.26
CA ASN A 136 -3.46 -2.06 23.11
C ASN A 136 -4.12 -2.81 21.94
N GLY A 137 -3.34 -3.39 21.03
CA GLY A 137 -3.81 -4.24 19.95
C GLY A 137 -3.08 -4.01 18.64
N ILE A 138 -3.81 -4.15 17.54
CA ILE A 138 -3.27 -3.99 16.18
C ILE A 138 -4.10 -2.95 15.43
N GLY A 139 -3.47 -1.86 15.03
CA GLY A 139 -4.07 -0.80 14.24
C GLY A 139 -3.50 -0.73 12.83
N ILE A 140 -4.35 -0.43 11.84
CA ILE A 140 -3.92 -0.16 10.47
C ILE A 140 -4.08 1.33 10.18
N TYR A 141 -2.98 1.99 9.86
CA TYR A 141 -2.94 3.43 9.62
C TYR A 141 -2.61 3.76 8.17
N VAL A 142 -3.26 4.78 7.65
CA VAL A 142 -3.02 5.33 6.30
C VAL A 142 -2.70 6.82 6.37
N GLY A 143 -2.28 7.38 5.24
CA GLY A 143 -1.88 8.79 5.15
C GLY A 143 -0.37 8.99 5.18
N GLY A 144 0.05 10.23 5.42
CA GLY A 144 1.46 10.65 5.47
C GLY A 144 1.76 11.25 6.85
N THR A 145 2.07 12.55 6.88
CA THR A 145 2.39 13.32 8.11
C THR A 145 1.27 13.35 9.15
N THR A 146 0.02 13.17 8.74
CA THR A 146 -1.13 13.00 9.64
C THR A 146 -1.69 11.58 9.44
N PRO A 147 -1.14 10.57 10.12
CA PRO A 147 -1.64 9.21 10.05
C PRO A 147 -3.09 9.17 10.53
N ARG A 148 -3.92 8.35 9.88
CA ARG A 148 -5.32 8.13 10.27
C ARG A 148 -5.55 6.66 10.47
N LEU A 149 -6.20 6.32 11.57
CA LEU A 149 -6.63 4.96 11.84
C LEU A 149 -7.73 4.58 10.85
N VAL A 150 -7.53 3.46 10.17
CA VAL A 150 -8.54 2.84 9.30
C VAL A 150 -9.35 1.85 10.11
N VAL A 151 -8.66 0.93 10.77
CA VAL A 151 -9.25 -0.07 11.66
C VAL A 151 -8.30 -0.30 12.82
N GLY A 152 -8.84 -0.29 14.03
CA GLY A 152 -8.16 -0.68 15.25
C GLY A 152 -8.80 -1.96 15.77
N ILE A 153 -8.01 -3.01 15.92
CA ILE A 153 -8.43 -4.26 16.53
C ILE A 153 -7.92 -4.23 17.98
N PRO A 154 -8.80 -4.09 18.97
CA PRO A 154 -8.40 -4.02 20.35
C PRO A 154 -7.77 -5.35 20.79
N ARG A 155 -6.81 -5.27 21.71
CA ARG A 155 -5.99 -6.41 22.12
C ARG A 155 -6.82 -7.63 22.53
N ASN A 156 -7.91 -7.42 23.26
CA ASN A 156 -8.79 -8.50 23.73
C ASN A 156 -9.46 -9.28 22.59
N GLN A 157 -9.61 -8.68 21.40
CA GLN A 157 -10.16 -9.34 20.21
C GLN A 157 -9.07 -9.99 19.36
N VAL A 158 -7.80 -9.59 19.50
CA VAL A 158 -6.69 -10.25 18.80
C VAL A 158 -6.34 -11.55 19.52
N ARG A 159 -6.65 -12.68 18.87
CA ARG A 159 -6.34 -14.00 19.41
C ARG A 159 -4.91 -14.41 19.13
N ALA A 160 -4.52 -14.33 17.86
CA ALA A 160 -3.21 -14.75 17.37
C ALA A 160 -2.83 -14.01 16.09
N VAL A 161 -1.56 -14.10 15.73
CA VAL A 161 -1.07 -13.72 14.40
C VAL A 161 -0.38 -14.91 13.75
N SER A 162 -0.52 -15.04 12.43
CA SER A 162 0.12 -16.08 11.65
C SER A 162 0.59 -15.51 10.31
N THR A 163 1.20 -16.36 9.49
CA THR A 163 1.28 -16.09 8.05
C THR A 163 0.00 -16.55 7.37
N GLY A 164 -0.34 -15.91 6.26
CA GLY A 164 -1.47 -16.22 5.39
C GLY A 164 -1.15 -15.81 3.96
N GLU A 165 -2.17 -15.75 3.11
CA GLU A 165 -2.01 -15.34 1.71
C GLU A 165 -3.07 -14.31 1.34
N THR A 166 -2.70 -13.33 0.53
CA THR A 166 -3.64 -12.36 -0.02
C THR A 166 -3.28 -12.06 -1.46
N LYS A 167 -4.17 -11.38 -2.18
CA LYS A 167 -3.85 -10.96 -3.55
C LYS A 167 -2.74 -9.91 -3.54
N ALA A 168 -1.81 -10.08 -4.46
CA ALA A 168 -0.69 -9.18 -4.65
C ALA A 168 -1.15 -7.72 -4.81
N ALA A 169 -0.47 -6.80 -4.12
CA ALA A 169 -0.87 -5.40 -4.11
C ALA A 169 -0.24 -4.66 -5.30
N GLY A 170 -1.08 -4.08 -6.17
CA GLY A 170 -0.63 -3.27 -7.30
C GLY A 170 -1.57 -3.39 -8.49
N ARG A 171 -1.37 -2.54 -9.49
CA ARG A 171 -2.23 -2.52 -10.69
C ARG A 171 -1.90 -3.66 -11.67
N TYR A 172 -0.68 -4.18 -11.61
CA TYR A 172 -0.12 -5.16 -12.55
C TYR A 172 0.40 -6.42 -11.85
N THR A 173 0.11 -6.56 -10.56
CA THR A 173 0.56 -7.70 -9.77
C THR A 173 -0.50 -8.80 -9.90
N PHE A 174 -0.09 -9.95 -10.42
CA PHE A 174 -0.93 -11.14 -10.58
C PHE A 174 -0.48 -12.19 -9.57
N GLY A 175 -1.42 -12.97 -9.05
CA GLY A 175 -1.16 -14.05 -8.09
C GLY A 175 -1.39 -13.67 -6.63
N THR A 176 -1.07 -14.62 -5.75
CA THR A 176 -1.10 -14.48 -4.30
C THR A 176 0.29 -14.10 -3.77
N VAL A 177 0.30 -13.43 -2.63
CA VAL A 177 1.50 -13.09 -1.87
C VAL A 177 1.27 -13.46 -0.43
N ASP A 178 2.34 -13.88 0.23
CA ASP A 178 2.36 -14.11 1.66
C ASP A 178 1.96 -12.81 2.40
N ALA A 179 1.20 -12.98 3.47
CA ALA A 179 0.62 -11.90 4.23
C ALA A 179 0.73 -12.15 5.74
N LEU A 180 0.77 -11.08 6.52
CA LEU A 180 0.49 -11.14 7.95
C LEU A 180 -1.00 -11.39 8.13
N ARG A 181 -1.35 -12.54 8.70
CA ARG A 181 -2.71 -12.88 9.07
C ARG A 181 -2.95 -12.51 10.52
N VAL A 182 -3.92 -11.62 10.75
CA VAL A 182 -4.40 -11.31 12.10
C VAL A 182 -5.67 -12.11 12.35
N ILE A 183 -5.65 -12.97 13.34
CA ILE A 183 -6.78 -13.81 13.74
C ILE A 183 -7.52 -13.10 14.86
N VAL A 184 -8.77 -12.78 14.60
CA VAL A 184 -9.64 -12.02 15.48
C VAL A 184 -10.75 -12.92 15.99
N ASP A 185 -11.05 -12.82 17.28
CA ASP A 185 -12.13 -13.55 17.95
C ASP A 185 -13.16 -12.55 18.52
N ASN A 186 -14.38 -12.63 18.02
CA ASN A 186 -15.54 -11.88 18.51
C ASN A 186 -16.74 -12.79 18.83
N GLY A 187 -16.49 -14.09 19.08
CA GLY A 187 -17.52 -15.14 19.08
C GLY A 187 -17.59 -15.93 17.77
N GLN A 188 -16.96 -15.43 16.70
CA GLN A 188 -16.60 -16.19 15.50
C GLN A 188 -15.17 -15.83 15.06
N TRP A 189 -14.45 -16.79 14.47
CA TRP A 189 -13.08 -16.56 14.02
C TRP A 189 -13.09 -15.85 12.67
N THR A 190 -12.43 -14.69 12.62
CA THR A 190 -12.25 -13.90 11.38
C THR A 190 -10.77 -13.59 11.18
N THR A 191 -10.33 -13.53 9.92
CA THR A 191 -8.94 -13.22 9.57
C THR A 191 -8.85 -11.94 8.77
N ILE A 192 -7.80 -11.16 8.99
CA ILE A 192 -7.40 -10.05 8.11
C ILE A 192 -5.98 -10.33 7.62
N ASP A 193 -5.82 -10.44 6.30
CA ASP A 193 -4.53 -10.77 5.66
C ASP A 193 -3.89 -9.51 5.05
N LEU A 194 -2.77 -9.08 5.63
CA LEU A 194 -2.07 -7.84 5.34
C LEU A 194 -0.77 -8.10 4.58
N PRO A 195 -0.63 -7.64 3.32
CA PRO A 195 0.59 -7.83 2.56
C PRO A 195 1.65 -6.85 3.07
N LEU A 196 2.59 -7.38 3.87
CA LEU A 196 3.74 -6.62 4.35
C LEU A 196 4.77 -6.43 3.25
N TYR A 197 5.51 -5.33 3.31
CA TYR A 197 6.53 -5.03 2.32
C TYR A 197 7.77 -4.38 2.94
N ARG A 198 8.86 -4.42 2.17
CA ARG A 198 10.05 -3.61 2.38
C ARG A 198 10.36 -2.80 1.12
N THR A 199 11.10 -1.71 1.27
CA THR A 199 11.60 -0.96 0.11
C THR A 199 12.92 -1.58 -0.37
N VAL A 200 12.98 -2.04 -1.62
CA VAL A 200 14.19 -2.52 -2.30
C VAL A 200 14.40 -1.68 -3.54
N ILE A 201 15.49 -0.92 -3.62
CA ILE A 201 15.82 -0.05 -4.77
C ILE A 201 14.60 0.83 -5.14
N GLY A 202 13.99 1.46 -4.13
CA GLY A 202 12.81 2.31 -4.32
C GLY A 202 11.48 1.57 -4.52
N PHE A 203 11.47 0.27 -4.79
CA PHE A 203 10.24 -0.52 -5.01
C PHE A 203 9.73 -1.19 -3.74
N ALA A 204 8.42 -1.16 -3.53
CA ALA A 204 7.79 -1.98 -2.52
C ALA A 204 7.85 -3.45 -2.96
N LYS A 205 8.64 -4.24 -2.24
CA LYS A 205 8.75 -5.69 -2.44
C LYS A 205 8.06 -6.40 -1.28
N HIS A 206 7.10 -7.26 -1.61
CA HIS A 206 6.43 -8.11 -0.65
C HIS A 206 7.44 -8.97 0.13
N LEU A 207 7.17 -9.14 1.41
CA LEU A 207 7.91 -10.08 2.25
C LEU A 207 7.37 -11.48 2.03
N HIS A 208 8.26 -12.46 2.02
CA HIS A 208 7.93 -13.88 1.84
C HIS A 208 8.82 -14.72 2.76
N GLY A 209 8.36 -15.92 3.12
CA GLY A 209 9.11 -16.90 3.92
C GLY A 209 9.66 -16.32 5.22
N GLU A 210 10.93 -16.62 5.54
CA GLU A 210 11.58 -16.22 6.80
C GLU A 210 11.51 -14.71 7.11
N ALA A 211 11.61 -13.87 6.08
CA ALA A 211 11.54 -12.43 6.27
C ALA A 211 10.15 -11.96 6.71
N LEU A 212 9.08 -12.61 6.22
CA LEU A 212 7.74 -12.38 6.70
C LEU A 212 7.56 -12.97 8.10
N GLU A 213 8.01 -14.19 8.34
CA GLU A 213 7.89 -14.85 9.64
C GLU A 213 8.55 -14.05 10.77
N ALA A 214 9.70 -13.44 10.51
CA ALA A 214 10.36 -12.54 11.47
C ALA A 214 9.49 -11.31 11.79
N GLN A 215 8.80 -10.75 10.80
CA GLN A 215 7.86 -9.65 11.02
C GLN A 215 6.62 -10.10 11.78
N VAL A 216 6.03 -11.25 11.44
CA VAL A 216 4.89 -11.82 12.17
C VAL A 216 5.25 -12.05 13.63
N ARG A 217 6.44 -12.60 13.90
CA ARG A 217 6.94 -12.79 15.27
C ARG A 217 7.08 -11.46 16.01
N SER A 218 7.63 -10.44 15.36
CA SER A 218 7.79 -9.11 15.96
C SER A 218 6.44 -8.45 16.28
N VAL A 219 5.48 -8.56 15.36
CA VAL A 219 4.09 -8.12 15.59
C VAL A 219 3.45 -8.89 16.75
N ALA A 220 3.66 -10.21 16.82
CA ALA A 220 3.12 -11.06 17.87
C ALA A 220 3.62 -10.62 19.25
N VAL A 221 4.94 -10.42 19.36
CA VAL A 221 5.60 -9.98 20.60
C VAL A 221 5.12 -8.59 21.00
N ALA A 222 5.07 -7.63 20.06
CA ALA A 222 4.65 -6.27 20.35
C ALA A 222 3.18 -6.17 20.77
N ALA A 223 2.31 -6.95 20.14
CA ALA A 223 0.91 -7.07 20.54
C ALA A 223 0.71 -7.98 21.77
N GLY A 224 1.75 -8.68 22.24
CA GLY A 224 1.65 -9.65 23.33
C GLY A 224 0.72 -10.82 23.02
N VAL A 225 0.57 -11.22 21.75
CA VAL A 225 -0.30 -12.31 21.27
C VAL A 225 0.54 -13.53 20.89
N ARG A 226 -0.12 -14.69 20.78
CA ARG A 226 0.56 -15.90 20.31
C ARG A 226 0.77 -15.84 18.81
N GLN A 227 1.92 -16.34 18.36
CA GLN A 227 2.12 -16.67 16.95
C GLN A 227 1.55 -18.08 16.70
N GLU A 228 0.61 -18.21 15.78
CA GLU A 228 0.18 -19.52 15.27
C GLU A 228 1.03 -19.88 14.06
N THR A 229 1.70 -21.04 14.13
CA THR A 229 2.39 -21.61 12.97
C THR A 229 1.32 -22.19 12.04
N PRO A 230 1.34 -21.88 10.73
CA PRO A 230 0.43 -22.52 9.80
C PRO A 230 0.59 -24.04 9.88
N LEU A 231 -0.53 -24.76 10.02
CA LEU A 231 -0.52 -26.22 9.86
C LEU A 231 -0.01 -26.53 8.44
N PRO A 232 0.94 -27.49 8.27
CA PRO A 232 1.36 -27.88 6.94
C PRO A 232 0.14 -28.36 6.14
N GLY A 233 -0.18 -27.67 5.04
CA GLY A 233 -1.26 -28.03 4.13
C GLY A 233 -2.52 -27.13 4.13
N THR A 234 -2.58 -26.05 4.91
CA THR A 234 -3.67 -25.05 4.84
C THR A 234 -3.33 -23.84 3.97
N THR A 235 -2.92 -24.07 2.72
CA THR A 235 -3.13 -23.11 1.63
C THR A 235 -4.52 -23.35 1.06
N ARG A 236 -5.46 -22.43 1.30
CA ARG A 236 -6.77 -22.43 0.64
C ARG A 236 -6.82 -21.33 -0.40
#